data_AF-A0A2G6M089-F1
#
_entry.id   AF-A0A2G6M089-F1
#
_cell.length_a   1.000
_cell.length_b   1.000
_cell.length_c   1.000
_cell.angle_alpha   90.00
_cell.angle_beta   90.00
_cell.angle_gamma   90.00
#
_symmetry.space_group_name_H-M   'P 1'
#
loop_
_entity.id
_entity.type
_entity.pdbx_description
1 polymer ?
#
loop_
_entity_poly.entity_id
_entity_poly.type
_entity_poly.pdbx_seq_one_letter_code
_entity_poly.pdbx_strand_id
1 'polypeptide(L)'
;MDPEDYQKDTPEDYHRLCRKIAKKIVERDLTVPAIMLLESIKPVSFLGSQMLVFANPVISLIVQTGEYYRFVRMIEDRENIERLTLAIEEENAEASRIRSEMKRERRKKRRTFFRRMLGRKDNNLHETEGRSSGSGQS
;
A
#
# COMPACT_ATOMS: atom_id res chain seq x y z
N MET A 1 -13.02 25.89 -24.32
CA MET A 1 -11.90 24.99 -24.67
C MET A 1 -12.16 24.57 -26.09
N ASP A 2 -11.28 24.94 -27.02
CA ASP A 2 -11.39 24.55 -28.42
C ASP A 2 -11.18 23.01 -28.53
N PRO A 3 -12.00 22.25 -29.26
CA PRO A 3 -11.79 20.80 -29.43
C PRO A 3 -10.44 20.43 -30.05
N GLU A 4 -9.74 21.39 -30.67
CA GLU A 4 -8.44 21.18 -31.32
C GLU A 4 -7.21 21.33 -30.39
N ASP A 5 -7.38 21.82 -29.15
CA ASP A 5 -6.29 21.91 -28.15
C ASP A 5 -6.07 20.58 -27.38
N TYR A 6 -6.52 19.47 -27.96
CA TYR A 6 -6.40 18.16 -27.35
C TYR A 6 -5.00 17.60 -27.59
N GLN A 7 -4.06 17.97 -26.73
CA GLN A 7 -2.75 17.33 -26.72
C GLN A 7 -2.94 15.82 -26.50
N LYS A 8 -2.68 15.04 -27.54
CA LYS A 8 -2.82 13.58 -27.52
C LYS A 8 -1.84 13.05 -26.46
N ASP A 9 -2.39 12.44 -25.40
CA ASP A 9 -1.56 11.90 -24.33
C ASP A 9 -0.61 10.83 -24.86
N THR A 10 0.63 10.86 -24.37
CA THR A 10 1.65 9.90 -24.77
C THR A 10 1.54 8.61 -23.94
N PRO A 11 2.11 7.49 -24.41
CA PRO A 11 2.23 6.27 -23.62
C PRO A 11 2.90 6.51 -22.25
N GLU A 12 3.87 7.42 -22.18
CA GLU A 12 4.56 7.83 -20.96
C GLU A 12 3.62 8.56 -19.99
N ASP A 13 2.68 9.36 -20.48
CA ASP A 13 1.68 10.04 -19.65
C ASP A 13 0.72 9.04 -19.02
N TYR A 14 0.27 8.05 -19.79
CA TYR A 14 -0.54 6.95 -19.26
C TYR A 14 0.21 6.09 -18.26
N HIS A 15 1.50 5.81 -18.50
CA HIS A 15 2.33 5.09 -17.55
C HIS A 15 2.43 5.83 -16.21
N ARG A 16 2.71 7.15 -16.26
CA ARG A 16 2.75 8.00 -15.05
C ARG A 16 1.41 8.03 -14.33
N LEU A 17 0.31 8.13 -15.08
CA LEU A 17 -1.03 8.13 -14.52
C LEU A 17 -1.36 6.78 -13.85
N CYS A 18 -1.02 5.65 -14.49
CA CYS A 18 -1.20 4.31 -13.91
C CYS A 18 -0.50 4.18 -12.56
N ARG A 19 0.78 4.59 -12.48
CA ARG A 19 1.56 4.57 -11.23
C ARG A 19 0.92 5.44 -10.14
N LYS A 20 0.46 6.65 -10.50
CA LYS A 20 -0.20 7.57 -9.57
C LYS A 20 -1.51 6.97 -9.01
N ILE A 21 -2.31 6.34 -9.85
CA ILE A 21 -3.58 5.71 -9.46
C ILE A 21 -3.32 4.46 -8.60
N ALA A 22 -2.39 3.60 -9.00
CA ALA A 22 -2.01 2.40 -8.26
C ALA A 22 -1.62 2.72 -6.82
N LYS A 23 -0.73 3.71 -6.63
CA LYS A 23 -0.34 4.19 -5.30
C LYS A 23 -1.54 4.60 -4.45
N LYS A 24 -2.45 5.41 -5.00
CA LYS A 24 -3.66 5.85 -4.29
C LYS A 24 -4.59 4.70 -3.91
N ILE A 25 -4.70 3.68 -4.75
CA ILE A 25 -5.52 2.48 -4.49
C ILE A 25 -4.92 1.67 -3.34
N VAL A 26 -3.61 1.40 -3.39
CA VAL A 26 -2.91 0.61 -2.37
C VAL A 26 -2.86 1.33 -1.02
N GLU A 27 -2.64 2.65 -1.01
CA GLU A 27 -2.67 3.48 0.21
C GLU A 27 -4.03 3.44 0.92
N ARG A 28 -5.11 3.15 0.20
CA ARG A 28 -6.48 3.07 0.73
C ARG A 28 -6.95 1.63 0.96
N ASP A 29 -6.07 0.64 0.80
CA ASP A 29 -6.38 -0.78 0.87
C ASP A 29 -7.52 -1.22 -0.09
N LEU A 30 -7.61 -0.58 -1.26
CA LEU A 30 -8.64 -0.84 -2.29
C LEU A 30 -8.17 -1.77 -3.42
N THR A 31 -7.02 -2.45 -3.27
CA THR A 31 -6.41 -3.29 -4.32
C THR A 31 -7.38 -4.32 -4.90
N VAL A 32 -8.01 -5.12 -4.05
CA VAL A 32 -8.92 -6.20 -4.48
C VAL A 32 -10.14 -5.66 -5.24
N PRO A 33 -10.95 -4.73 -4.69
CA PRO A 33 -12.11 -4.22 -5.41
C PRO A 33 -11.72 -3.47 -6.69
N ALA A 34 -10.56 -2.79 -6.73
CA ALA A 34 -10.10 -2.11 -7.93
C ALA A 34 -9.75 -3.09 -9.06
N ILE A 35 -9.00 -4.16 -8.77
CA ILE A 35 -8.65 -5.18 -9.77
C ILE A 35 -9.93 -5.85 -10.29
N MET A 36 -10.86 -6.23 -9.41
CA MET A 36 -12.14 -6.84 -9.83
C MET A 36 -12.94 -5.93 -10.76
N LEU A 37 -13.00 -4.62 -10.46
CA LEU A 37 -13.65 -3.65 -11.33
C LEU A 37 -12.95 -3.54 -12.70
N LEU A 38 -11.62 -3.47 -12.72
CA LEU A 38 -10.85 -3.39 -13.97
C LEU A 38 -11.03 -4.64 -14.84
N GLU A 39 -11.00 -5.84 -14.25
CA GLU A 39 -11.29 -7.09 -14.96
C GLU A 39 -12.71 -7.11 -15.53
N SER A 40 -13.69 -6.52 -14.83
CA SER A 40 -15.08 -6.43 -15.32
C SER A 40 -15.23 -5.49 -16.53
N ILE A 41 -14.28 -4.57 -16.74
CA ILE A 41 -14.27 -3.62 -17.88
C ILE A 41 -13.62 -4.25 -19.12
N LYS A 42 -12.71 -5.23 -18.96
CA LYS A 42 -12.04 -5.92 -20.08
C LYS A 42 -12.96 -6.60 -21.12
N PRO A 43 -14.10 -7.25 -20.77
CA PRO A 43 -14.99 -7.83 -21.78
C PRO A 43 -15.81 -6.78 -22.55
N VAL A 44 -15.71 -5.50 -22.21
CA VAL A 44 -16.69 -4.48 -22.62
C VAL A 44 -16.20 -3.70 -23.83
N SER A 45 -16.32 -4.31 -25.02
CA SER A 45 -16.21 -3.63 -26.31
C SER A 45 -17.40 -2.69 -26.63
N PHE A 46 -18.26 -2.35 -25.65
CA PHE A 46 -19.48 -1.58 -25.89
C PHE A 46 -19.88 -0.68 -24.70
N LEU A 47 -19.06 0.30 -24.33
CA LEU A 47 -19.51 1.43 -23.51
C LEU A 47 -19.14 2.74 -24.21
N GLY A 48 -19.97 3.13 -25.18
CA GLY A 48 -20.03 4.52 -25.64
C GLY A 48 -20.49 5.47 -24.52
N SER A 49 -20.41 6.78 -24.83
CA SER A 49 -20.88 8.04 -24.17
C SER A 49 -21.52 8.12 -22.76
N GLN A 50 -21.91 7.05 -22.08
CA GLN A 50 -22.66 7.07 -20.80
C GLN A 50 -21.89 6.54 -19.57
N MET A 51 -20.75 5.84 -19.76
CA MET A 51 -19.91 5.35 -18.65
C MET A 51 -19.34 6.50 -17.79
N LEU A 52 -19.08 7.63 -18.44
CA LEU A 52 -18.54 8.85 -17.81
C LEU A 52 -19.53 9.56 -16.91
N VAL A 53 -20.83 9.46 -17.20
CA VAL A 53 -21.87 10.04 -16.37
C VAL A 53 -22.05 9.20 -15.10
N PHE A 54 -21.90 7.88 -15.20
CA PHE A 54 -22.03 6.96 -14.07
C PHE A 54 -20.84 6.98 -13.11
N ALA A 55 -19.61 7.15 -13.62
CA ALA A 55 -18.39 7.10 -12.81
C ALA A 55 -18.02 8.44 -12.12
N ASN A 56 -18.74 9.52 -12.41
CA ASN A 56 -18.47 10.89 -11.96
C ASN A 56 -18.36 11.07 -10.42
N PRO A 57 -19.22 10.44 -9.58
CA PRO A 57 -19.14 10.61 -8.12
C PRO A 57 -17.90 9.96 -7.49
N VAL A 58 -17.31 8.95 -8.14
CA VAL A 58 -16.23 8.12 -7.56
C VAL A 58 -14.86 8.54 -8.09
N ILE A 59 -14.76 8.89 -9.37
CA ILE A 59 -13.47 9.25 -9.99
C ILE A 59 -12.97 10.60 -9.46
N SER A 60 -13.85 11.56 -9.16
CA SER A 60 -13.47 12.88 -8.61
C SER A 60 -12.76 12.80 -7.24
N LEU A 61 -12.96 11.73 -6.48
CA LEU A 61 -12.28 11.50 -5.20
C LEU A 61 -10.83 11.01 -5.37
N ILE A 62 -10.48 10.47 -6.55
CA ILE A 62 -9.20 9.79 -6.80
C ILE A 62 -8.36 10.57 -7.82
N VAL A 63 -8.98 11.27 -8.76
CA VAL A 63 -8.34 11.96 -9.90
C VAL A 63 -8.64 13.45 -9.82
N GLN A 64 -7.60 14.31 -9.83
CA GLN A 64 -7.78 15.77 -9.92
C GLN A 64 -8.52 16.09 -11.23
N THR A 65 -9.43 17.07 -11.24
CA THR A 65 -10.34 17.39 -12.36
C THR A 65 -9.68 17.45 -13.74
N GLY A 66 -8.42 17.87 -13.85
CA GLY A 66 -7.68 17.90 -15.12
C GLY A 66 -7.27 16.53 -15.68
N GLU A 67 -7.08 15.52 -14.82
CA GLU A 67 -6.66 14.18 -15.22
C GLU A 67 -7.84 13.24 -15.51
N TYR A 68 -9.09 13.70 -15.29
CA TYR A 68 -10.30 12.90 -15.50
C TYR A 68 -10.42 12.42 -16.94
N TYR A 69 -10.44 13.35 -17.90
CA TYR A 69 -10.57 12.99 -19.32
C TYR A 69 -9.38 12.16 -19.83
N ARG A 70 -8.18 12.35 -19.25
CA ARG A 70 -7.02 11.51 -19.55
C ARG A 70 -7.20 10.08 -19.06
N PHE A 71 -7.68 9.91 -17.82
CA PHE A 71 -8.00 8.60 -17.28
C PHE A 71 -9.04 7.87 -18.14
N VAL A 72 -10.05 8.60 -18.59
CA VAL A 72 -11.12 8.09 -19.45
C VAL A 72 -10.57 7.54 -20.76
N ARG A 73 -9.76 8.33 -21.47
CA ARG A 73 -9.08 7.87 -22.69
C ARG A 73 -8.16 6.69 -22.44
N MET A 74 -7.48 6.70 -21.29
CA MET A 74 -6.57 5.63 -20.91
C MET A 74 -7.33 4.31 -20.78
N ILE A 75 -8.49 4.28 -20.10
CA ILE A 75 -9.25 3.04 -19.87
C ILE A 75 -10.03 2.54 -21.09
N GLU A 76 -10.18 3.33 -22.16
CA GLU A 76 -10.76 2.86 -23.43
C GLU A 76 -9.85 1.84 -24.14
N ASP A 77 -8.55 1.90 -23.86
CA ASP A 77 -7.57 0.96 -24.39
C ASP A 77 -7.33 -0.19 -23.40
N ARG A 78 -7.63 -1.41 -23.86
CA ARG A 78 -7.42 -2.63 -23.08
C ARG A 78 -5.97 -2.80 -22.60
N GLU A 79 -4.99 -2.42 -23.42
CA GLU A 79 -3.58 -2.54 -23.03
C GLU A 79 -3.27 -1.64 -21.83
N ASN A 80 -3.87 -0.46 -21.77
CA ASN A 80 -3.72 0.46 -20.65
C ASN A 80 -4.47 -0.01 -19.40
N ILE A 81 -5.60 -0.72 -19.53
CA ILE A 81 -6.25 -1.41 -18.41
C ILE A 81 -5.29 -2.46 -17.82
N GLU A 82 -4.66 -3.27 -18.68
CA GLU A 82 -3.70 -4.29 -18.24
C GLU A 82 -2.48 -3.66 -17.56
N ARG A 83 -1.95 -2.56 -18.12
CA ARG A 83 -0.86 -1.78 -17.49
C ARG A 83 -1.26 -1.21 -16.13
N LEU A 84 -2.49 -0.73 -15.97
CA LEU A 84 -2.99 -0.23 -14.68
C LEU A 84 -3.13 -1.37 -13.67
N THR A 85 -3.69 -2.52 -14.07
CA THR A 85 -3.79 -3.70 -13.20
C THR A 85 -2.41 -4.15 -12.71
N LEU A 86 -1.44 -4.28 -13.61
CA LEU A 86 -0.06 -4.64 -13.25
C LEU A 86 0.57 -3.62 -12.30
N ALA A 87 0.38 -2.32 -12.55
CA ALA A 87 0.88 -1.27 -11.66
C ALA A 87 0.30 -1.37 -10.25
N ILE A 88 -0.99 -1.72 -10.11
CA ILE A 88 -1.66 -1.93 -8.81
C ILE A 88 -1.06 -3.16 -8.10
N GLU A 89 -0.84 -4.25 -8.81
CA GLU A 89 -0.27 -5.49 -8.26
C GLU A 89 1.16 -5.28 -7.76
N GLU A 90 2.01 -4.63 -8.56
CA GLU A 90 3.39 -4.31 -8.19
C GLU A 90 3.46 -3.44 -6.93
N GLU A 91 2.67 -2.37 -6.88
CA GLU A 91 2.62 -1.46 -5.74
C GLU A 91 2.14 -2.18 -4.47
N ASN A 92 1.11 -3.04 -4.59
CA ASN A 92 0.61 -3.80 -3.45
C ASN A 92 1.62 -4.84 -2.95
N ALA A 93 2.34 -5.49 -3.86
CA ALA A 93 3.41 -6.42 -3.53
C ALA A 93 4.51 -5.72 -2.74
N GLU A 94 4.93 -4.54 -3.20
CA GLU A 94 5.96 -3.75 -2.54
C GLU A 94 5.53 -3.25 -1.16
N ALA A 95 4.33 -2.67 -1.05
CA ALA A 95 3.77 -2.26 0.24
C ALA A 95 3.67 -3.44 1.22
N SER A 96 3.31 -4.63 0.73
CA SER A 96 3.20 -5.84 1.54
C SER A 96 4.56 -6.35 2.03
N ARG A 97 5.61 -6.29 1.19
CA ARG A 97 7.00 -6.61 1.59
C ARG A 97 7.45 -5.70 2.72
N ILE A 98 7.33 -4.38 2.53
CA ILE A 98 7.71 -3.36 3.52
C ILE A 98 6.97 -3.61 4.85
N ARG A 99 5.65 -3.85 4.81
CA ARG A 99 4.85 -4.18 6.01
C ARG A 99 5.32 -5.45 6.71
N SER A 100 5.66 -6.50 5.95
CA SER A 100 6.12 -7.79 6.49
C SER A 100 7.49 -7.67 7.18
N GLU A 101 8.42 -6.93 6.58
CA GLU A 101 9.76 -6.68 7.11
C GLU A 101 9.70 -5.86 8.40
N MET A 102 8.94 -4.77 8.40
CA MET A 102 8.70 -3.96 9.59
C MET A 102 8.11 -4.81 10.73
N LYS A 103 7.16 -5.71 10.44
CA LYS A 103 6.58 -6.62 11.44
C LYS A 103 7.62 -7.60 11.98
N ARG A 104 8.51 -8.12 11.13
CA ARG A 104 9.60 -9.04 11.53
C ARG A 104 10.62 -8.34 12.42
N GLU A 105 11.04 -7.13 12.07
CA GLU A 105 11.99 -6.34 12.86
C GLU A 105 11.39 -5.93 14.21
N ARG A 106 10.13 -5.49 14.25
CA ARG A 106 9.40 -5.22 15.49
C ARG A 106 9.32 -6.46 16.39
N ARG A 107 9.05 -7.65 15.83
CA ARG A 107 9.03 -8.92 16.56
C ARG A 107 10.40 -9.29 17.14
N LYS A 108 11.47 -9.15 16.35
CA LYS A 108 12.85 -9.38 16.81
C LYS A 108 13.22 -8.46 17.97
N LYS A 109 13.01 -7.14 17.81
CA LYS A 109 13.28 -6.13 18.85
C LYS A 109 12.49 -6.38 20.13
N ARG A 110 11.19 -6.73 20.02
CA ARG A 110 10.37 -7.10 21.19
C ARG A 110 10.91 -8.33 21.91
N ARG A 111 11.29 -9.38 21.16
CA ARG A 111 11.82 -10.62 21.73
C ARG A 111 13.15 -10.39 22.45
N THR A 112 14.08 -9.64 21.85
CA THR A 112 15.38 -9.34 22.47
C THR A 112 15.23 -8.45 23.69
N PHE A 113 14.36 -7.43 23.63
CA PHE A 113 14.03 -6.57 24.76
C PHE A 113 13.46 -7.37 25.94
N PHE A 114 12.44 -8.21 25.68
CA PHE A 114 11.78 -9.01 26.72
C PHE A 114 12.74 -10.02 27.37
N ARG A 115 13.61 -10.67 26.56
CA ARG A 115 14.67 -11.55 27.07
C ARG A 115 15.62 -10.82 28.03
N ARG A 116 16.02 -9.58 27.68
CA ARG A 116 16.89 -8.76 28.54
C ARG A 116 16.20 -8.32 29.83
N MET A 117 14.89 -8.08 29.78
CA MET A 117 14.10 -7.67 30.95
C MET A 117 13.88 -8.83 31.93
N LEU A 118 13.55 -10.04 31.44
CA LEU A 118 13.35 -11.23 32.27
C LEU A 118 14.64 -11.74 32.92
N GLY A 119 15.76 -11.74 32.19
CA GLY A 119 17.06 -12.22 32.73
C GLY A 119 17.67 -11.33 33.83
N ARG A 120 17.01 -10.23 34.21
CA ARG A 120 17.45 -9.35 35.30
C ARG A 120 16.90 -9.77 36.67
N LYS A 121 15.95 -10.73 36.71
CA LYS A 121 15.27 -11.14 37.95
C LYS A 121 15.99 -12.28 38.70
N ASP A 122 16.90 -13.00 38.06
CA ASP A 122 17.53 -14.20 38.65
C ASP A 122 18.86 -13.92 39.38
N ASN A 123 19.49 -12.75 39.17
CA ASN A 123 20.79 -12.44 39.80
C ASN A 123 20.70 -11.80 41.20
N ASN A 124 19.50 -11.54 41.73
CA ASN A 124 19.33 -10.85 43.02
C ASN A 124 18.99 -11.78 44.21
N LEU A 125 18.97 -13.10 44.02
CA LEU A 125 18.69 -14.05 45.12
C LEU A 125 19.93 -14.64 45.80
N HIS A 126 21.15 -14.43 45.27
CA HIS A 126 22.37 -15.04 45.82
C HIS A 126 23.26 -14.11 46.67
N GLU A 127 22.90 -12.83 46.87
CA GLU A 127 23.71 -11.91 47.69
C GLU A 127 23.23 -11.75 49.15
N THR A 128 22.10 -12.35 49.55
CA THR A 128 21.54 -12.15 50.90
C THR A 128 21.91 -13.21 51.94
N GLU A 129 22.50 -14.34 51.56
CA GLU A 129 22.84 -15.43 52.50
C GLU A 129 24.29 -15.40 53.03
N GLY A 130 25.13 -14.47 52.57
CA GLY A 130 26.58 -14.47 52.88
C GLY A 130 27.06 -13.57 54.03
N ARG A 131 26.18 -12.88 54.79
CA ARG A 131 26.60 -11.83 55.74
C ARG A 131 26.24 -12.03 57.22
N SER A 132 25.75 -13.19 57.65
CA SER A 132 25.29 -13.39 59.04
C SER A 132 26.01 -14.48 59.84
N SER A 133 27.32 -14.64 59.67
CA SER A 133 28.11 -15.53 60.56
C SER A 133 29.48 -14.92 60.86
N GLY A 134 29.53 -14.01 61.83
CA GLY A 134 30.77 -13.33 62.21
C GLY A 134 30.65 -12.45 63.46
N SER A 135 30.21 -13.02 64.59
CA SER A 135 30.50 -12.57 65.97
C SER A 135 29.70 -13.46 66.93
N GLY A 136 30.18 -13.92 68.08
CA GLY A 136 31.44 -13.69 68.75
C GLY A 136 31.74 -14.87 69.68
N GLN A 137 33.02 -15.13 69.88
CA GLN A 137 33.54 -15.87 71.02
C GLN A 137 33.62 -14.91 72.21
N SER A 138 33.06 -15.30 73.35
CA SER A 138 33.50 -14.97 74.71
C SER A 138 32.87 -15.98 75.66
#